data_AF-A0AB35NEF9-F1
#
_entry.id   AF-A0AB35NEF9-F1
#
_cell.length_a   1.000
_cell.length_b   1.000
_cell.length_c   1.000
_cell.angle_alpha   90.00
_cell.angle_beta   90.00
_cell.angle_gamma   90.00
#
_symmetry.space_group_name_H-M   'P 1'
#
loop_
_entity.id
_entity.type
_entity.pdbx_description
1 polymer ?
#
loop_
_entity_poly.entity_id
_entity_poly.type
_entity_poly.pdbx_seq_one_letter_code
_entity_poly.pdbx_strand_id
1 'polypeptide(L)'
;MRYLLSLLILAGLVSPSFAHEMNAAVSTVLFNARSGNIEVMHRFYVHDAEHAVKQLFDKQADLLNNEQTQQTFSQYVTEQFALTHLNGEPIALTLIGGQLDGRFFWVYQEAVMPDDLPGLRVRHRSLQEIWPKQINTVNIESMNGVKTLSFDKNMDWLDVKF
;
A
#
# COMPACT_ATOMS: atom_id res chain seq x y z
N MET A 1 40.18 29.09 -46.97
CA MET A 1 39.80 27.69 -46.65
C MET A 1 38.69 27.78 -45.60
N ARG A 2 37.40 27.87 -45.96
CA ARG A 2 36.48 26.78 -46.37
C ARG A 2 36.25 25.75 -45.24
N TYR A 3 35.04 25.83 -44.66
CA TYR A 3 34.30 24.86 -43.81
C TYR A 3 34.84 24.69 -42.37
N LEU A 4 34.05 24.66 -41.29
CA LEU A 4 32.76 24.03 -40.99
C LEU A 4 31.87 25.02 -40.20
N LEU A 5 30.62 25.37 -40.52
CA LEU A 5 29.39 24.56 -40.68
C LEU A 5 29.15 23.54 -39.56
N SER A 6 28.30 23.90 -38.59
CA SER A 6 27.05 23.20 -38.22
C SER A 6 26.74 23.44 -36.74
N LEU A 7 26.06 24.54 -36.41
CA LEU A 7 25.41 24.69 -35.11
C LEU A 7 24.14 23.84 -35.16
N LEU A 8 24.21 22.65 -34.58
CA LEU A 8 23.13 21.68 -34.50
C LEU A 8 22.05 22.25 -33.56
N ILE A 9 21.05 22.95 -34.10
CA ILE A 9 19.81 23.25 -33.37
C ILE A 9 18.99 21.97 -33.36
N LEU A 10 19.29 21.09 -32.42
CA LEU A 10 18.42 19.97 -32.05
C LEU A 10 17.45 20.48 -30.99
N ALA A 11 16.45 21.26 -31.42
CA ALA A 11 15.29 21.56 -30.59
C ALA A 11 14.51 20.26 -30.42
N GLY A 12 14.84 19.50 -29.36
CA GLY A 12 14.13 18.29 -28.99
C GLY A 12 12.65 18.60 -28.80
N LEU A 13 11.81 17.89 -29.55
CA LEU A 13 10.39 17.75 -29.29
C LEU A 13 10.24 17.12 -27.90
N VAL A 14 10.16 17.93 -26.86
CA VAL A 14 9.86 17.45 -25.51
C VAL A 14 8.36 17.17 -25.51
N SER A 15 7.98 15.94 -25.86
CA SER A 15 6.62 15.47 -25.61
C SER A 15 6.34 15.64 -24.11
N PRO A 16 5.16 16.12 -23.71
CA PRO A 16 4.80 16.12 -22.30
C PRO A 16 4.87 14.66 -21.82
N SER A 17 5.86 14.37 -21.00
CA SER A 17 5.84 13.15 -20.21
C SER A 17 4.67 13.32 -19.26
N PHE A 18 3.56 12.63 -19.54
CA PHE A 18 2.55 12.40 -18.55
C PHE A 18 3.14 11.43 -17.51
N ALA A 19 4.02 11.97 -16.68
CA ALA A 19 4.31 11.41 -15.37
C ALA A 19 3.02 11.59 -14.56
N HIS A 20 2.03 10.74 -14.84
CA HIS A 20 0.85 10.66 -14.00
C HIS A 20 1.35 10.27 -12.61
N GLU A 21 1.27 11.20 -11.67
CA GLU A 21 1.45 10.89 -10.27
C GLU A 21 0.48 9.74 -9.94
N MET A 22 1.05 8.58 -9.59
CA MET A 22 0.31 7.35 -9.45
C MET A 22 0.02 7.14 -7.97
N ASN A 23 -1.26 7.31 -7.59
CA ASN A 23 -1.73 6.95 -6.26
C ASN A 23 -1.50 5.45 -6.07
N ALA A 24 -0.80 5.10 -5.00
CA ALA A 24 -0.38 3.73 -4.73
C ALA A 24 -0.25 3.51 -3.23
N ALA A 25 -0.65 2.32 -2.79
CA ALA A 25 -0.32 1.82 -1.47
C ALA A 25 0.68 0.67 -1.59
N VAL A 26 1.65 0.62 -0.69
CA VAL A 26 2.54 -0.54 -0.56
C VAL A 26 2.30 -1.15 0.80
N SER A 27 2.14 -2.47 0.84
CA SER A 27 2.05 -3.22 2.08
C SER A 27 3.09 -4.33 2.10
N THR A 28 3.66 -4.58 3.27
CA THR A 28 4.53 -5.73 3.52
C THR A 28 3.85 -6.64 4.52
N VAL A 29 3.74 -7.93 4.20
CA VAL A 29 3.35 -9.01 5.10
C VAL A 29 4.63 -9.78 5.43
N LEU A 30 5.04 -9.74 6.69
CA LEU A 30 6.28 -10.34 7.19
C LEU A 30 5.96 -11.49 8.14
N PHE A 31 6.54 -12.67 7.88
CA PHE A 31 6.50 -13.80 8.82
C PHE A 31 7.64 -13.68 9.83
N ASN A 32 7.37 -13.11 11.01
CA ASN A 32 8.40 -12.82 11.99
C ASN A 32 8.55 -13.97 13.00
N ALA A 33 9.56 -14.82 12.78
CA ALA A 33 9.87 -15.95 13.65
C ALA A 33 10.29 -15.55 15.09
N ARG A 34 10.70 -14.29 15.31
CA ARG A 34 11.10 -13.81 16.65
C ARG A 34 9.89 -13.48 17.52
N SER A 35 8.87 -12.84 16.95
CA SER A 35 7.62 -12.51 17.66
C SER A 35 6.63 -13.67 17.61
N GLY A 36 6.74 -14.58 16.63
CA GLY A 36 5.74 -15.60 16.38
C GLY A 36 4.49 -15.04 15.68
N ASN A 37 4.59 -13.84 15.10
CA ASN A 37 3.49 -13.13 14.47
C ASN A 37 3.70 -12.98 12.96
N ILE A 38 2.57 -12.88 12.26
CA ILE A 38 2.48 -12.22 10.97
C ILE A 38 2.37 -10.72 11.26
N GLU A 39 3.31 -9.94 10.75
CA GLU A 39 3.32 -8.49 10.88
C GLU A 39 2.97 -7.86 9.52
N VAL A 40 2.02 -6.93 9.51
CA VAL A 40 1.58 -6.24 8.31
C VAL A 40 1.84 -4.75 8.45
N MET A 41 2.59 -4.20 7.50
CA MET A 41 2.97 -2.79 7.46
C MET A 41 2.41 -2.18 6.19
N HIS A 42 1.50 -1.23 6.30
CA HIS A 42 0.98 -0.47 5.17
C HIS A 42 1.64 0.90 5.13
N ARG A 43 2.04 1.35 3.94
CA ARG A 43 2.63 2.66 3.71
C ARG A 43 1.81 3.44 2.69
N PHE A 44 1.37 4.63 3.09
CA PHE A 44 0.63 5.57 2.27
C PHE A 44 1.33 6.92 2.25
N TYR A 45 1.24 7.67 1.16
CA TYR A 45 1.59 9.08 1.22
C TYR A 45 0.61 9.83 2.11
N VAL A 46 1.11 10.75 2.93
CA VAL A 46 0.29 11.53 3.87
C VAL A 46 -0.78 12.35 3.14
N HIS A 47 -0.46 12.92 1.97
CA HIS A 47 -1.42 13.71 1.20
C HIS A 47 -2.60 12.87 0.72
N ASP A 48 -2.36 11.64 0.25
CA ASP A 48 -3.41 10.70 -0.17
C ASP A 48 -4.24 10.24 1.02
N ALA A 49 -3.57 9.87 2.11
CA ALA A 49 -4.25 9.44 3.33
C ALA A 49 -5.14 10.55 3.92
N GLU A 50 -4.65 11.79 3.99
CA GLU A 50 -5.45 12.93 4.46
C GLU A 50 -6.61 13.24 3.52
N HIS A 51 -6.37 13.25 2.21
CA HIS A 51 -7.44 13.45 1.23
C HIS A 51 -8.52 12.38 1.38
N ALA A 52 -8.14 11.14 1.65
CA ALA A 52 -9.08 10.06 1.87
C ALA A 52 -9.93 10.25 3.12
N VAL A 53 -9.32 10.62 4.26
CA VAL A 53 -10.11 10.90 5.47
C VAL A 53 -11.05 12.09 5.26
N LYS A 54 -10.58 13.13 4.55
CA LYS A 54 -11.40 14.30 4.21
C LYS A 54 -12.62 13.95 3.36
N GLN A 55 -12.42 13.07 2.39
CA GLN A 55 -13.46 12.66 1.46
C GLN A 55 -14.47 11.69 2.09
N LEU A 56 -14.00 10.76 2.93
CA LEU A 56 -14.80 9.66 3.45
C LEU A 56 -15.46 9.96 4.80
N PHE A 57 -14.84 10.78 5.65
CA PHE A 57 -15.23 10.90 7.06
C PHE A 57 -15.44 12.35 7.51
N ASP A 58 -14.41 13.20 7.38
CA ASP A 58 -14.46 14.58 7.91
C ASP A 58 -13.64 15.55 7.06
N LYS A 59 -14.31 16.51 6.43
CA LYS A 59 -13.68 17.55 5.58
C LYS A 59 -12.62 18.39 6.30
N GLN A 60 -12.65 18.45 7.64
CA GLN A 60 -11.68 19.18 8.47
C GLN A 60 -10.57 18.29 9.03
N ALA A 61 -10.49 17.02 8.61
CA ALA A 61 -9.44 16.10 9.03
C ALA A 61 -8.03 16.68 8.83
N ASP A 62 -7.15 16.43 9.78
CA ASP A 62 -5.74 16.86 9.74
C ASP A 62 -4.88 15.66 10.15
N LEU A 63 -4.35 14.93 9.16
CA LEU A 63 -3.60 13.71 9.45
C LEU A 63 -2.26 14.03 10.11
N LEU A 64 -1.71 15.21 9.86
CA LEU A 64 -0.42 15.64 10.39
C LEU A 64 -0.48 15.94 11.88
N ASN A 65 -1.57 16.55 12.36
CA ASN A 65 -1.63 17.09 13.73
C ASN A 65 -2.75 16.52 14.60
N ASN A 66 -3.63 15.66 14.08
CA ASN A 66 -4.76 15.13 14.83
C ASN A 66 -4.70 13.61 14.98
N GLU A 67 -4.47 13.14 16.21
CA GLU A 67 -4.42 11.71 16.54
C GLU A 67 -5.73 10.99 16.22
N GLN A 68 -6.89 11.65 16.38
CA GLN A 68 -8.17 11.05 16.03
C GLN A 68 -8.27 10.81 14.52
N THR A 69 -7.79 11.75 13.71
CA THR A 69 -7.71 11.59 12.24
C THR A 69 -6.79 10.42 11.87
N GLN A 70 -5.65 10.28 12.54
CA GLN A 70 -4.71 9.17 12.34
C GLN A 70 -5.33 7.81 12.71
N GLN A 71 -6.07 7.75 13.82
CA GLN A 71 -6.81 6.55 14.23
C GLN A 71 -7.91 6.19 13.24
N THR A 72 -8.71 7.16 12.79
CA THR A 72 -9.75 6.95 11.79
C THR A 72 -9.18 6.39 10.50
N PHE A 73 -8.06 6.93 10.01
CA PHE A 73 -7.39 6.38 8.83
C PHE A 73 -6.85 4.96 9.06
N SER A 74 -6.27 4.69 10.22
CA SER A 74 -5.74 3.36 10.55
C SER A 74 -6.83 2.30 10.64
N GLN A 75 -7.99 2.66 11.19
CA GLN A 75 -9.19 1.81 11.20
C GLN A 75 -9.73 1.56 9.80
N TYR A 76 -9.81 2.61 8.96
CA TYR A 76 -10.18 2.46 7.56
C TYR A 76 -9.29 1.44 6.84
N VAL A 77 -7.96 1.56 6.95
CA VAL A 77 -7.02 0.61 6.32
C VAL A 77 -7.25 -0.83 6.83
N THR A 78 -7.52 -0.99 8.13
CA THR A 78 -7.81 -2.29 8.76
C THR A 78 -9.03 -2.97 8.11
N GLU A 79 -10.06 -2.22 7.73
CA GLU A 79 -11.25 -2.75 7.07
C GLU A 79 -11.00 -3.11 5.59
N GLN A 80 -10.04 -2.43 4.96
CA GLN A 80 -9.72 -2.59 3.54
C GLN A 80 -8.63 -3.64 3.25
N PHE A 81 -7.99 -4.18 4.28
CA PHE A 81 -6.99 -5.25 4.17
C PHE A 81 -7.44 -6.51 4.91
N ALA A 82 -7.26 -7.68 4.29
CA ALA A 82 -7.60 -8.94 4.94
C ALA A 82 -6.70 -10.08 4.49
N LEU A 83 -6.44 -11.00 5.43
CA LEU A 83 -5.76 -12.26 5.21
C LEU A 83 -6.71 -13.41 5.53
N THR A 84 -6.65 -14.45 4.71
CA THR A 84 -7.32 -15.73 4.98
C THR A 84 -6.39 -16.88 4.63
N HIS A 85 -6.62 -18.03 5.24
CA HIS A 85 -6.10 -19.30 4.76
C HIS A 85 -6.65 -19.59 3.34
N LEU A 86 -6.01 -20.53 2.61
CA LEU A 86 -6.47 -20.92 1.27
C LEU A 86 -7.89 -21.52 1.25
N ASN A 87 -8.33 -22.12 2.37
CA ASN A 87 -9.70 -22.62 2.55
C ASN A 87 -10.72 -21.50 2.84
N GLY A 88 -10.23 -20.28 3.06
CA GLY A 88 -11.00 -19.08 3.34
C GLY A 88 -11.31 -18.75 4.78
N GLU A 89 -10.75 -19.50 5.73
CA GLU A 89 -10.79 -19.15 7.13
C GLU A 89 -10.02 -17.83 7.40
N PRO A 90 -10.61 -16.85 8.12
CA PRO A 90 -9.94 -15.58 8.41
C PRO A 90 -8.71 -15.73 9.30
N ILE A 91 -7.66 -14.99 8.98
CA ILE A 91 -6.55 -14.73 9.90
C ILE A 91 -6.83 -13.36 10.52
N ALA A 92 -7.22 -13.37 11.80
CA ALA A 92 -7.68 -12.18 12.50
C ALA A 92 -6.52 -11.21 12.77
N LEU A 93 -6.43 -10.15 11.97
CA LEU A 93 -5.47 -9.07 12.16
C LEU A 93 -5.95 -8.10 13.24
N THR A 94 -5.04 -7.77 14.15
CA THR A 94 -5.22 -6.76 15.19
C THR A 94 -4.49 -5.49 14.76
N LEU A 95 -5.19 -4.35 14.78
CA LEU A 95 -4.55 -3.04 14.57
C LEU A 95 -3.65 -2.72 15.77
N ILE A 96 -2.38 -2.46 15.50
CA ILE A 96 -1.38 -2.07 16.51
C ILE A 96 -1.29 -0.55 16.62
N GLY A 97 -1.37 0.15 15.49
CA GLY A 97 -1.41 1.60 15.47
C GLY A 97 -1.06 2.18 14.11
N GLY A 98 -0.99 3.51 14.07
CA GLY A 98 -0.51 4.27 12.92
C GLY A 98 0.63 5.19 13.32
N GLN A 99 1.49 5.51 12.36
CA GLN A 99 2.65 6.37 12.58
C GLN A 99 2.86 7.31 11.41
N LEU A 100 2.97 8.60 11.72
CA LEU A 100 3.48 9.59 10.78
C LEU A 100 5.02 9.52 10.74
N ASP A 101 5.58 9.27 9.57
CA ASP A 101 7.03 9.27 9.35
C ASP A 101 7.37 10.00 8.03
N GLY A 102 7.85 11.24 8.18
CA GLY A 102 8.17 12.13 7.07
C GLY A 102 6.97 12.37 6.16
N ARG A 103 7.02 11.86 4.93
CA ARG A 103 5.96 12.02 3.92
C ARG A 103 4.98 10.85 3.89
N PHE A 104 5.17 9.87 4.75
CA PHE A 104 4.38 8.66 4.79
C PHE A 104 3.59 8.55 6.09
N PHE A 105 2.40 7.98 5.97
CA PHE A 105 1.65 7.48 7.08
C PHE A 105 1.67 5.95 7.02
N TRP A 106 2.08 5.34 8.12
CA TRP A 106 2.15 3.90 8.28
C TRP A 106 0.97 3.41 9.09
N VAL A 107 0.46 2.22 8.75
CA VAL A 107 -0.52 1.49 9.55
C VAL A 107 0.03 0.10 9.80
N TYR A 108 -0.02 -0.35 11.05
CA TYR A 108 0.55 -1.61 11.49
C TYR A 108 -0.53 -2.53 12.02
N GLN A 109 -0.58 -3.76 11.49
CA GLN A 109 -1.42 -4.83 12.00
C GLN A 109 -0.59 -6.06 12.31
N GLU A 110 -1.07 -6.93 13.17
CA GLU A 110 -0.45 -8.23 13.40
C GLU A 110 -1.48 -9.34 13.63
N ALA A 111 -1.08 -10.58 13.38
CA ALA A 111 -1.81 -11.77 13.80
C ALA A 111 -0.82 -12.81 14.32
N VAL A 112 -1.29 -13.68 15.21
CA VAL A 112 -0.50 -14.87 15.61
C VAL A 112 -0.25 -15.72 14.36
N MET A 113 1.01 -16.12 14.14
CA MET A 113 1.38 -16.95 13.00
C MET A 113 0.83 -18.38 13.18
N PRO A 114 0.05 -18.90 12.23
CA PRO A 114 -0.40 -20.30 12.28
C PRO A 114 0.77 -21.28 12.17
N ASP A 115 0.68 -22.42 12.87
CA ASP A 115 1.71 -23.48 12.84
C ASP A 115 1.93 -24.07 11.43
N ASP A 116 0.85 -24.19 10.65
CA ASP A 116 0.88 -24.62 9.25
C ASP A 116 0.20 -23.57 8.37
N LEU A 117 0.97 -23.04 7.41
CA LEU A 117 0.51 -22.02 6.48
C LEU A 117 1.04 -22.33 5.07
N PRO A 118 0.36 -23.20 4.29
CA PRO A 118 0.80 -23.55 2.93
C PRO A 118 0.62 -22.40 1.92
N GLY A 119 -0.08 -21.34 2.32
CA GLY A 119 -0.36 -20.18 1.51
C GLY A 119 -1.40 -19.27 2.17
N LEU A 120 -1.65 -18.14 1.53
CA LEU A 120 -2.59 -17.12 1.96
C LEU A 120 -3.46 -16.69 0.79
N ARG A 121 -4.66 -16.22 1.10
CA ARG A 121 -5.39 -15.31 0.22
C ARG A 121 -5.40 -13.94 0.84
N VAL A 122 -5.11 -12.93 0.02
CA VAL A 122 -4.93 -11.55 0.42
C VAL A 122 -5.96 -10.70 -0.30
N ARG A 123 -6.52 -9.73 0.41
CA ARG A 123 -7.33 -8.64 -0.15
C ARG A 123 -6.73 -7.31 0.28
N HIS A 124 -6.62 -6.37 -0.66
CA HIS A 124 -6.19 -5.01 -0.35
C HIS A 124 -6.87 -3.96 -1.24
N ARG A 125 -7.83 -3.22 -0.66
CA ARG A 125 -8.69 -2.28 -1.39
C ARG A 125 -8.56 -0.82 -0.98
N SER A 126 -7.64 -0.52 -0.06
CA SER A 126 -7.43 0.81 0.50
C SER A 126 -7.36 1.85 -0.61
N LEU A 127 -8.14 2.93 -0.46
CA LEU A 127 -8.20 4.11 -1.32
C LEU A 127 -8.72 3.88 -2.76
N GLN A 128 -8.97 2.64 -3.19
CA GLN A 128 -9.44 2.35 -4.56
C GLN A 128 -10.87 2.84 -4.84
N GLU A 129 -11.68 3.05 -3.79
CA GLU A 129 -13.01 3.66 -3.93
C GLU A 129 -12.94 5.15 -4.29
N ILE A 130 -11.86 5.83 -3.86
CA ILE A 130 -11.60 7.24 -4.14
C ILE A 130 -10.88 7.36 -5.48
N TRP A 131 -9.90 6.49 -5.71
CA TRP A 131 -9.07 6.48 -6.92
C TRP A 131 -9.12 5.11 -7.61
N PRO A 132 -10.10 4.88 -8.51
CA PRO A 132 -10.27 3.57 -9.17
C PRO A 132 -9.11 3.11 -10.05
N LYS A 133 -8.15 4.00 -10.35
CA LYS A 133 -6.93 3.69 -11.11
C LYS A 133 -5.74 3.32 -10.21
N GLN A 134 -5.89 3.44 -8.89
CA GLN A 134 -4.84 3.10 -7.93
C GLN A 134 -4.52 1.61 -7.96
N ILE A 135 -3.22 1.32 -7.92
CA ILE A 135 -2.70 -0.04 -7.74
C ILE A 135 -2.18 -0.17 -6.30
N ASN A 136 -2.64 -1.21 -5.62
CA ASN A 136 -2.15 -1.56 -4.30
C ASN A 136 -1.19 -2.75 -4.43
N THR A 137 0.04 -2.60 -3.94
CA THR A 137 1.05 -3.67 -3.97
C THR A 137 1.20 -4.28 -2.59
N VAL A 138 1.22 -5.61 -2.53
CA VAL A 138 1.50 -6.36 -1.30
C VAL A 138 2.72 -7.24 -1.54
N ASN A 139 3.78 -7.00 -0.77
CA ASN A 139 4.97 -7.85 -0.70
C ASN A 139 4.81 -8.81 0.46
N ILE A 140 4.91 -10.11 0.18
CA ILE A 140 4.88 -11.16 1.18
C ILE A 140 6.30 -11.66 1.35
N GLU A 141 6.88 -11.37 2.50
CA GLU A 141 8.28 -11.64 2.84
C GLU A 141 8.35 -12.86 3.76
N SER A 142 8.99 -13.91 3.25
CA SER A 142 9.21 -15.17 3.95
C SER A 142 10.70 -15.55 3.93
N MET A 143 11.06 -16.62 4.64
CA MET A 143 12.42 -17.18 4.55
C MET A 143 12.81 -17.61 3.12
N ASN A 144 11.83 -17.92 2.27
CA ASN A 144 12.03 -18.36 0.89
C ASN A 144 12.11 -17.19 -0.12
N GLY A 145 12.09 -15.95 0.36
CA GLY A 145 12.14 -14.73 -0.45
C GLY A 145 10.81 -13.98 -0.47
N VAL A 146 10.69 -13.08 -1.46
CA VAL A 146 9.56 -12.14 -1.59
C VAL A 146 8.63 -12.56 -2.73
N LYS A 147 7.33 -12.63 -2.44
CA LYS A 147 6.27 -12.78 -3.44
C LYS A 147 5.43 -11.50 -3.49
N THR A 148 5.14 -10.99 -4.68
CA THR A 148 4.44 -9.71 -4.85
C THR A 148 3.07 -9.92 -5.48
N LEU A 149 2.05 -9.32 -4.89
CA LEU A 149 0.69 -9.24 -5.41
C LEU A 149 0.36 -7.78 -5.74
N SER A 150 -0.33 -7.55 -6.86
CA SER A 150 -0.77 -6.21 -7.29
C SER A 150 -2.27 -6.24 -7.50
N PHE A 151 -2.98 -5.36 -6.80
CA PHE A 151 -4.42 -5.25 -6.82
C PHE A 151 -4.82 -4.00 -7.61
N ASP A 152 -5.58 -4.19 -8.68
CA ASP A 152 -6.40 -3.13 -9.28
C ASP A 152 -7.83 -3.20 -8.74
N LYS A 153 -8.69 -2.25 -9.12
CA LYS A 153 -10.08 -2.16 -8.62
C LYS A 153 -10.95 -3.39 -8.89
N ASN A 154 -10.58 -4.23 -9.85
CA ASN A 154 -11.36 -5.41 -10.26
C ASN A 154 -10.90 -6.69 -9.54
N MET A 155 -9.80 -6.62 -8.80
CA MET A 155 -9.25 -7.74 -8.05
C MET A 155 -9.65 -7.63 -6.58
N ASP A 156 -10.50 -8.56 -6.11
CA ASP A 156 -10.90 -8.60 -4.71
C ASP A 156 -9.93 -9.47 -3.88
N TRP A 157 -9.66 -10.70 -4.31
CA TRP A 157 -8.76 -11.63 -3.63
C TRP A 157 -7.71 -12.17 -4.58
N LEU A 158 -6.47 -12.27 -4.09
CA LEU A 158 -5.37 -12.95 -4.79
C LEU A 158 -4.73 -13.97 -3.85
N ASP A 159 -4.36 -15.11 -4.42
CA ASP A 159 -3.77 -16.23 -3.68
C ASP A 159 -2.26 -16.28 -3.85
N VAL A 160 -1.57 -16.65 -2.79
CA VAL A 160 -0.14 -16.96 -2.78
C VAL A 160 0.09 -18.29 -2.07
N LYS A 161 0.97 -19.12 -2.61
CA LYS A 161 1.40 -20.39 -1.99
C LYS A 161 2.86 -20.30 -1.59
N PHE A 162 3.27 -20.97 -0.52
CA PHE A 162 4.65 -20.98 -0.01
C PHE A 162 5.39 -22.26 -0.33
#